data_AF-A0A949UHT9-F1
#
_entry.id   AF-A0A949UHT9-F1
#
_cell.length_a   1.000
_cell.length_b   1.000
_cell.length_c   1.000
_cell.angle_alpha   90.00
_cell.angle_beta   90.00
_cell.angle_gamma   90.00
#
_symmetry.space_group_name_H-M   'P 1'
#
loop_
_entity.id
_entity.type
_entity.pdbx_description
1 polymer ?
#
loop_
_entity_poly.entity_id
_entity_poly.type
_entity_poly.pdbx_seq_one_letter_code
_entity_poly.pdbx_strand_id
1 'polypeptide(L)' 'KAQIQNDLNVEYDAVKRLNDGIETCVKASDNGSRELLEELLVDEEEHIDYLEAQLHAISEMGIENYLAQQLEEKKE' A
#
# COMPACT_ATOMS: atom_id res chain seq x y z
N LYS A 1 -3.33 11.35 10.46
CA LYS A 1 -4.20 11.30 9.25
C LYS A 1 -3.50 11.77 7.98
N ALA A 2 -2.92 12.99 7.93
CA ALA A 2 -2.29 13.50 6.70
C ALA A 2 -1.14 12.61 6.17
N GLN A 3 -0.31 12.07 7.07
CA GLN A 3 0.77 11.13 6.70
C GLN A 3 0.20 9.88 6.00
N ILE A 4 -0.72 9.15 6.65
CA ILE A 4 -1.37 7.96 6.08
C ILE A 4 -2.03 8.25 4.73
N GLN A 5 -2.65 9.41 4.56
CA GLN A 5 -3.25 9.79 3.28
C GLN A 5 -2.20 10.04 2.19
N ASN A 6 -1.06 10.63 2.54
CA ASN A 6 0.03 10.84 1.60
C ASN A 6 0.66 9.50 1.21
N ASP A 7 0.87 8.60 2.17
CA ASP A 7 1.38 7.25 1.93
C ASP A 7 0.43 6.50 0.98
N LEU A 8 -0.88 6.53 1.25
CA LEU A 8 -1.89 5.91 0.38
C LEU A 8 -1.87 6.46 -1.06
N ASN A 9 -1.64 7.76 -1.24
CA ASN A 9 -1.51 8.35 -2.57
C ASN A 9 -0.26 7.85 -3.30
N VAL A 10 0.84 7.65 -2.56
CA VAL A 10 2.08 7.07 -3.11
C VAL A 10 1.82 5.63 -3.56
N GLU A 11 1.09 4.83 -2.79
CA GLU A 11 0.81 3.44 -3.16
C GLU A 11 -0.07 3.33 -4.41
N TYR A 12 -1.11 4.17 -4.55
CA TYR A 12 -1.88 4.20 -5.79
C TYR A 12 -1.03 4.59 -7.01
N ASP A 13 -0.09 5.52 -6.85
CA ASP A 13 0.86 5.87 -7.90
C ASP A 13 1.84 4.72 -8.19
N ALA A 14 2.25 3.96 -7.18
CA ALA A 14 3.12 2.79 -7.31
C ALA A 14 2.41 1.66 -8.07
N VAL A 15 1.19 1.28 -7.67
CA VAL A 15 0.34 0.29 -8.36
C VAL A 15 0.18 0.63 -9.84
N LYS A 16 -0.08 1.91 -10.16
CA LYS A 16 -0.18 2.36 -11.55
C LYS A 16 1.12 2.14 -12.31
N ARG A 17 2.26 2.56 -11.73
CA ARG A 17 3.59 2.41 -12.34
C ARG A 17 3.99 0.95 -12.54
N LEU A 18 3.65 0.09 -11.58
CA LEU A 18 3.93 -1.35 -11.64
C LEU A 18 3.12 -1.99 -12.77
N ASN A 19 1.83 -1.68 -12.89
CA ASN A 19 1.01 -2.15 -14.01
C ASN A 19 1.55 -1.71 -15.39
N ASP A 20 1.94 -0.44 -15.53
CA ASP A 20 2.58 0.07 -16.77
C ASP A 20 3.92 -0.64 -17.05
N GLY A 21 4.69 -0.96 -16.00
CA GLY A 21 5.94 -1.72 -16.08
C GLY A 21 5.72 -3.17 -16.51
N ILE A 22 4.73 -3.85 -15.94
CA ILE A 22 4.32 -5.21 -16.30
C ILE A 22 3.93 -5.26 -17.78
N GLU A 23 3.12 -4.30 -18.27
CA GLU A 23 2.76 -4.21 -19.68
C GLU A 23 4.01 -4.08 -20.58
N THR A 24 5.00 -3.29 -20.15
CA THR A 24 6.27 -3.12 -20.87
C THR A 24 7.07 -4.42 -20.92
N CYS A 25 7.19 -5.14 -19.81
CA CYS A 25 7.86 -6.43 -19.74
C CYS A 25 7.19 -7.48 -20.64
N VAL A 26 5.85 -7.53 -20.65
CA VAL A 26 5.06 -8.43 -21.52
C VAL A 26 5.34 -8.13 -23.00
N LYS A 27 5.32 -6.86 -23.41
CA LYS A 27 5.62 -6.46 -24.80
C LYS A 27 7.04 -6.85 -25.23
N ALA A 28 8.00 -6.83 -24.30
CA ALA A 28 9.38 -7.22 -24.53
C ALA A 28 9.63 -8.74 -24.40
N SER A 29 8.63 -9.53 -24.01
CA SER A 29 8.79 -10.95 -23.62
C SER A 29 9.79 -11.16 -22.47
N ASP A 30 9.96 -10.17 -21.59
CA ASP A 30 10.81 -10.23 -20.41
C ASP A 30 10.04 -10.81 -19.22
N ASN A 31 9.99 -12.13 -19.13
CA ASN A 31 9.20 -12.81 -18.10
C ASN A 31 9.80 -12.72 -16.70
N GLY A 32 11.13 -12.59 -16.59
CA GLY A 32 11.81 -12.52 -15.29
C GLY A 32 11.54 -11.20 -14.58
N SER A 33 11.62 -10.07 -15.29
CA SER A 33 11.22 -8.78 -14.71
C SER A 33 9.71 -8.69 -14.50
N ARG A 34 8.88 -9.28 -15.39
CA ARG A 34 7.43 -9.32 -15.20
C ARG A 34 7.04 -9.96 -13.86
N GLU A 35 7.60 -11.12 -13.56
CA GLU A 35 7.30 -11.86 -12.31
C GLU A 35 7.68 -11.04 -11.07
N LEU A 36 8.86 -10.41 -11.05
CA LEU A 36 9.26 -9.52 -9.97
C LEU A 36 8.30 -8.33 -9.79
N LEU A 37 7.86 -7.70 -10.88
CA LEU A 37 6.93 -6.58 -10.80
C LEU A 37 5.53 -7.02 -10.35
N GLU A 38 5.10 -8.24 -10.68
CA GLU A 38 3.84 -8.83 -10.20
C GLU A 38 3.89 -9.10 -8.68
N GLU A 39 5.01 -9.60 -8.16
CA GLU A 39 5.19 -9.76 -6.70
C GLU A 39 5.12 -8.42 -5.97
N LEU A 40 5.85 -7.41 -6.45
CA LEU A 40 5.80 -6.06 -5.87
C LEU A 40 4.40 -5.44 -5.96
N LEU A 41 3.66 -5.69 -7.05
CA LEU A 41 2.29 -5.18 -7.21
C LEU A 41 1.38 -5.71 -6.10
N VAL A 42 1.48 -6.99 -5.75
CA VAL A 42 0.71 -7.59 -4.67
C VAL A 42 1.05 -6.95 -3.33
N ASP A 43 2.34 -6.74 -3.05
CA ASP A 43 2.78 -6.07 -1.82
C ASP A 43 2.18 -4.66 -1.69
N GLU A 44 2.17 -3.86 -2.78
CA GLU A 44 1.57 -2.51 -2.72
C GLU A 44 0.04 -2.54 -2.58
N GLU A 45 -0.65 -3.56 -3.11
CA GLU A 45 -2.09 -3.75 -2.87
C GLU A 45 -2.38 -4.08 -1.40
N GLU A 46 -1.53 -4.88 -0.75
CA GLU A 46 -1.62 -5.14 0.70
C GLU A 46 -1.34 -3.88 1.53
N HIS A 47 -0.39 -3.03 1.10
CA HIS A 47 -0.15 -1.73 1.72
C HIS A 47 -1.36 -0.80 1.60
N ILE A 48 -2.01 -0.75 0.44
CA ILE A 48 -3.25 0.00 0.23
C ILE A 48 -4.34 -0.46 1.20
N ASP A 49 -4.61 -1.76 1.28
CA ASP A 49 -5.63 -2.32 2.17
C ASP A 49 -5.36 -1.94 3.64
N TYR A 50 -4.10 -2.06 4.07
CA TYR A 50 -3.70 -1.65 5.41
C TYR A 50 -3.97 -0.16 5.68
N LEU A 51 -3.53 0.73 4.78
CA LEU A 51 -3.66 2.18 4.94
C LEU A 51 -5.12 2.64 4.89
N GLU A 52 -5.93 2.05 4.00
CA GLU A 52 -7.38 2.27 3.95
C GLU A 52 -8.05 1.83 5.25
N ALA A 53 -7.69 0.67 5.79
CA ALA A 53 -8.18 0.20 7.08
C ALA A 53 -7.79 1.16 8.22
N GLN A 54 -6.58 1.74 8.20
CA GLN A 54 -6.18 2.74 9.20
C GLN A 54 -7.02 4.02 9.09
N LEU A 55 -7.26 4.53 7.88
CA LEU A 55 -8.10 5.70 7.67
C LEU A 55 -9.54 5.46 8.08
N HIS A 56 -10.07 4.27 7.80
CA HIS A 56 -11.40 3.84 8.24
C HIS A 56 -11.47 3.77 9.77
N ALA A 57 -10.49 3.16 10.44
CA ALA A 57 -10.41 3.12 11.89
C ALA A 57 -10.42 4.53 12.51
N ILE A 58 -9.60 5.46 11.98
CA ILE A 58 -9.60 6.86 12.39
C ILE A 58 -10.98 7.52 12.21
N SER A 59 -11.68 7.20 11.13
CA SER A 59 -13.03 7.72 10.85
C SER A 59 -14.06 7.25 11.86
N GLU A 60 -14.00 5.99 12.27
CA GLU A 60 -14.97 5.39 13.20
C GLU A 60 -14.74 5.80 14.66
N MET A 61 -13.49 5.84 15.12
CA MET A 61 -13.17 6.05 16.54
C MET A 61 -12.63 7.45 16.89
N GLY A 62 -12.28 8.27 15.88
CA GLY A 62 -11.59 9.54 16.08
C GLY A 62 -10.06 9.37 16.23
N ILE A 63 -9.33 10.43 15.93
CA ILE A 63 -7.86 10.39 15.86
C ILE A 63 -7.21 10.19 17.24
N GLU A 64 -7.82 10.71 18.29
CA GLU A 64 -7.33 10.61 19.67
C GLU A 64 -7.34 9.16 20.15
N ASN A 65 -8.46 8.45 19.94
CA ASN A 65 -8.61 7.05 20.33
C ASN A 65 -7.72 6.13 19.47
N TYR A 66 -7.62 6.41 18.16
CA TYR A 66 -6.73 5.68 17.27
C TYR A 66 -5.27 5.77 17.74
N LEU A 67 -4.78 6.98 18.05
CA LEU A 67 -3.41 7.21 18.50
C LEU A 67 -3.12 6.54 19.86
N ALA A 68 -4.11 6.51 20.76
CA ALA A 68 -3.95 5.81 22.03
C ALA A 68 -3.67 4.31 21.84
N GLN A 69 -4.28 3.67 20.84
CA GLN A 69 -4.02 2.26 20.50
C GLN A 69 -2.63 2.03 19.88
N GLN A 70 -2.02 3.05 19.26
CA GLN A 70 -0.68 2.91 18.64
C GLN A 70 0.47 3.00 19.66
N LEU A 71 0.20 3.36 20.92
CA LEU A 71 1.22 3.43 21.98
C LEU A 71 1.52 2.06 22.59
N GLU A 72 0.64 1.08 22.38
CA GLU A 72 0.87 -0.29 22.85
C GLU A 72 1.80 -1.02 21.88
N GLU A 73 3.06 -1.21 22.26
CA GLU A 73 3.94 -2.14 21.55
C GLU A 73 3.34 -3.55 21.65
N LYS A 74 3.03 -4.16 20.50
CA LYS A 74 2.89 -5.61 20.41
C LYS A 74 4.23 -6.22 20.84
N LYS A 75 4.31 -6.68 22.09
CA LYS A 75 5.38 -7.57 22.53
C LYS A 75 5.21 -8.88 21.75
N GLU A 76 6.07 -9.10 20.76
CA GLU A 76 6.33 -10.43 20.19
C GLU A 76 6.97 -11.35 21.24
#